data_AF-A0A1T1CEJ1-F1
#
_entry.id   AF-A0A1T1CEJ1-F1
#
_cell.length_a   1.000
_cell.length_b   1.000
_cell.length_c   1.000
_cell.angle_alpha   90.00
_cell.angle_beta   90.00
_cell.angle_gamma   90.00
#
_symmetry.space_group_name_H-M   'P 1'
#
loop_
_entity.id
_entity.type
_entity.pdbx_description
1 polymer ?
#
loop_
_entity_poly.entity_id
_entity_poly.type
_entity_poly.pdbx_seq_one_letter_code
_entity_poly.pdbx_strand_id
1 'polypeptide(L)'
;MLKKILQNKGKIMLGLLLVFLLALIREFENQLFYDPFLVFFKSDFAGLSLPQYDSFQLFLGLFFRFGLNTLVSLGLLYVIFEDKDMLQFSCLLFAVFFVLLVGAFFFLLSFQNQNYLLLFYVRRFLIQPIFILLFIPGFYYQKKVK
;
A
#
# COMPACT_ATOMS: atom_id res chain seq x y z
N MET A 1 -23.78 22.74 -10.12
CA MET A 1 -22.99 21.52 -9.86
C MET A 1 -22.10 21.12 -11.04
N LEU A 2 -22.64 20.90 -12.25
CA LEU A 2 -21.87 20.46 -13.43
C LEU A 2 -20.72 21.40 -13.87
N LYS A 3 -20.90 22.73 -13.80
CA LYS A 3 -19.83 23.71 -14.14
C LYS A 3 -18.60 23.61 -13.23
N LYS A 4 -18.77 23.20 -11.97
CA LYS A 4 -17.68 23.03 -10.97
C LYS A 4 -16.87 21.76 -11.24
N ILE A 5 -17.51 20.71 -11.75
CA ILE A 5 -16.87 19.47 -12.24
C ILE A 5 -16.09 19.78 -13.52
N LEU A 6 -16.65 20.61 -14.41
CA LEU A 6 -16.00 21.06 -15.65
C LEU A 6 -14.74 21.90 -15.43
N GLN A 7 -14.67 22.71 -14.37
CA GLN A 7 -13.48 23.48 -14.01
C GLN A 7 -12.32 22.62 -13.48
N ASN A 8 -12.60 21.42 -12.95
CA ASN A 8 -11.60 20.51 -12.39
C ASN A 8 -11.38 19.25 -13.24
N LYS A 9 -11.77 19.23 -14.53
CA LYS A 9 -11.62 18.06 -15.41
C LYS A 9 -10.21 17.48 -15.40
N GLY A 10 -9.18 18.32 -15.43
CA GLY A 10 -7.79 17.88 -15.40
C GLY A 10 -7.44 17.14 -14.10
N LYS A 11 -7.90 17.65 -12.95
CA LYS A 11 -7.69 17.02 -11.64
C LYS A 11 -8.42 15.68 -11.53
N ILE A 12 -9.65 15.60 -12.04
CA ILE A 12 -10.43 14.36 -12.06
C ILE A 12 -9.74 13.33 -12.95
N MET A 13 -9.31 13.73 -14.16
CA MET A 13 -8.61 12.83 -15.09
C MET A 13 -7.30 12.32 -14.49
N LEU A 14 -6.53 13.20 -13.85
CA LEU A 14 -5.27 12.84 -13.20
C LEU A 14 -5.51 11.93 -11.97
N GLY A 15 -6.53 12.21 -11.16
CA GLY A 15 -6.92 11.33 -10.05
C GLY A 15 -7.34 9.93 -10.54
N LEU A 16 -8.13 9.85 -11.61
CA LEU A 16 -8.48 8.58 -12.24
C LEU A 16 -7.27 7.84 -12.79
N LEU A 17 -6.32 8.56 -13.41
CA LEU A 17 -5.06 7.99 -13.88
C LEU A 17 -4.25 7.39 -12.72
N LEU A 18 -4.17 8.09 -11.58
CA LEU A 18 -3.45 7.59 -10.40
C LEU A 18 -4.14 6.35 -9.79
N VAL A 19 -5.46 6.34 -9.73
CA VAL A 19 -6.21 5.14 -9.28
C VAL A 19 -5.99 3.98 -10.25
N PHE A 20 -5.96 4.24 -11.56
CA PHE A 20 -5.64 3.22 -12.56
C PHE A 20 -4.21 2.71 -12.40
N LEU A 21 -3.23 3.58 -12.12
CA LEU A 21 -1.85 3.19 -11.82
C LEU A 21 -1.77 2.27 -10.59
N LEU A 22 -2.52 2.56 -9.52
CA LEU A 22 -2.62 1.64 -8.36
C LEU A 22 -3.18 0.28 -8.77
N ALA A 23 -4.18 0.24 -9.64
CA ALA A 23 -4.73 -1.01 -10.16
C ALA A 23 -3.70 -1.78 -11.01
N LEU A 24 -2.89 -1.10 -11.82
CA LEU A 24 -1.82 -1.72 -12.60
C LEU A 24 -0.73 -2.31 -11.69
N ILE A 25 -0.30 -1.60 -10.64
CA ILE A 25 0.66 -2.13 -9.67
C ILE A 25 0.16 -3.44 -9.06
N ARG A 26 -1.16 -3.52 -8.79
CA ARG A 26 -1.82 -4.72 -8.28
C ARG A 26 -1.87 -5.85 -9.31
N GLU A 27 -2.20 -5.55 -10.57
CA GLU A 27 -2.30 -6.58 -11.61
C GLU A 27 -0.94 -7.19 -11.96
N PHE A 28 0.09 -6.35 -12.09
CA PHE A 28 1.44 -6.79 -12.45
C PHE A 28 2.26 -7.26 -11.24
N GLU A 29 1.66 -7.43 -10.06
CA GLU A 29 2.38 -7.74 -8.83
C GLU A 29 3.16 -9.06 -8.91
N ASN A 30 2.64 -10.06 -9.64
CA ASN A 30 3.27 -11.38 -9.79
C ASN A 30 4.45 -11.37 -10.77
N GLN A 31 4.52 -10.38 -11.65
CA GLN A 31 5.56 -10.27 -12.69
C GLN A 31 6.67 -9.31 -12.25
N LEU A 32 6.31 -8.20 -11.59
CA LEU A 32 7.24 -7.14 -11.23
C LEU A 32 8.02 -7.42 -9.94
N PHE A 33 7.53 -8.30 -9.07
CA PHE A 33 8.13 -8.47 -7.76
C PHE A 33 8.14 -9.93 -7.31
N TYR A 34 9.22 -10.30 -6.66
CA TYR A 34 9.40 -11.62 -6.06
C TYR A 34 8.60 -11.75 -4.76
N ASP A 35 7.60 -12.64 -4.75
CA ASP A 35 6.82 -12.97 -3.55
C ASP A 35 6.26 -14.41 -3.61
N PRO A 36 6.96 -15.41 -3.05
CA PRO A 36 6.49 -16.79 -3.02
C PRO A 36 5.25 -17.00 -2.14
N PHE A 37 4.98 -16.09 -1.19
CA PHE A 37 3.79 -16.16 -0.34
C PHE A 37 2.51 -15.91 -1.13
N LEU A 38 2.59 -15.21 -2.25
CA LEU A 38 1.43 -14.92 -3.10
C LEU A 38 0.79 -16.20 -3.64
N VAL A 39 1.60 -17.21 -3.98
CA VAL A 39 1.12 -18.54 -4.40
C VAL A 39 0.67 -19.36 -3.19
N PHE A 40 1.44 -19.36 -2.10
CA PHE A 40 1.12 -20.11 -0.88
C PHE A 40 -0.26 -19.76 -0.29
N PHE A 41 -0.59 -18.47 -0.21
CA PHE A 41 -1.88 -18.03 0.34
C PHE A 41 -3.04 -18.11 -0.67
N LYS A 42 -2.78 -18.49 -1.94
CA LYS A 42 -3.82 -18.85 -2.92
C LYS A 42 -4.19 -20.33 -2.84
N SER A 43 -3.29 -21.19 -2.38
CA SER A 43 -3.53 -22.62 -2.14
C SER A 43 -4.16 -22.89 -0.77
N ASP A 44 -4.58 -24.13 -0.53
CA ASP A 44 -5.04 -24.60 0.78
C ASP A 44 -3.83 -24.69 1.74
N PHE A 45 -3.55 -23.59 2.45
CA PHE A 45 -2.37 -23.42 3.30
C PHE A 45 -2.51 -24.11 4.67
N ALA A 46 -3.66 -24.72 4.96
CA ALA A 46 -3.89 -25.45 6.20
C ALA A 46 -2.97 -26.68 6.28
N GLY A 47 -1.99 -26.63 7.18
CA GLY A 47 -1.04 -27.73 7.43
C GLY A 47 0.20 -27.76 6.55
N LEU A 48 0.39 -26.81 5.63
CA LEU A 48 1.61 -26.68 4.84
C LEU A 48 2.68 -25.86 5.58
N SER A 49 3.95 -26.17 5.36
CA SER A 49 5.07 -25.33 5.79
C SER A 49 5.22 -24.10 4.91
N LEU A 50 5.83 -23.03 5.44
CA LEU A 50 6.13 -21.84 4.65
C LEU A 50 7.02 -22.21 3.45
N PRO A 51 6.79 -21.62 2.26
CA PRO A 51 7.61 -21.88 1.10
C PRO A 51 9.05 -21.43 1.35
N GLN A 52 10.02 -22.07 0.71
CA GLN A 52 11.38 -21.54 0.69
C GLN A 52 11.38 -20.19 -0.02
N TYR A 53 12.00 -19.20 0.60
CA TYR A 53 12.07 -17.84 0.08
C TYR A 53 13.48 -17.30 0.21
N ASP A 54 13.90 -16.50 -0.77
CA ASP A 54 15.09 -15.67 -0.64
C ASP A 54 14.71 -14.39 0.12
N SER A 55 15.25 -14.23 1.33
CA SER A 55 15.00 -13.07 2.19
C SER A 55 15.33 -11.77 1.49
N PHE A 56 16.49 -11.68 0.81
CA PHE A 56 16.93 -10.44 0.19
C PHE A 56 16.00 -10.03 -0.96
N GLN A 57 15.67 -10.97 -1.86
CA GLN A 57 14.76 -10.70 -2.97
C GLN A 57 13.35 -10.37 -2.50
N LEU A 58 12.87 -11.03 -1.43
CA LEU A 58 11.57 -10.77 -0.83
C LEU A 58 11.48 -9.36 -0.24
N PHE A 59 12.43 -8.96 0.61
CA PHE A 59 12.41 -7.64 1.24
C PHE A 59 12.63 -6.52 0.22
N LEU A 60 13.46 -6.76 -0.80
CA LEU A 60 13.64 -5.84 -1.92
C LEU A 60 12.33 -5.68 -2.72
N GLY A 61 11.64 -6.79 -3.01
CA GLY A 61 10.31 -6.78 -3.64
C GLY A 61 9.28 -6.00 -2.82
N LEU A 62 9.25 -6.21 -1.49
CA LEU A 62 8.38 -5.47 -0.58
C LEU A 62 8.72 -3.97 -0.52
N PHE A 63 10.00 -3.61 -0.51
CA PHE A 63 10.44 -2.22 -0.54
C PHE A 63 9.96 -1.51 -1.81
N PHE A 64 10.18 -2.11 -2.99
CA PHE A 64 9.74 -1.51 -4.24
C PHE A 64 8.21 -1.46 -4.36
N ARG A 65 7.50 -2.52 -3.94
CA ARG A 65 6.02 -2.52 -3.91
C ARG A 65 5.48 -1.42 -3.02
N PHE A 66 5.94 -1.35 -1.77
CA PHE A 66 5.46 -0.35 -0.82
C PHE A 66 5.83 1.06 -1.29
N GLY A 67 7.05 1.25 -1.82
CA GLY A 67 7.51 2.52 -2.37
C GLY A 67 6.65 3.00 -3.54
N LEU A 68 6.39 2.15 -4.53
CA LEU A 68 5.54 2.50 -5.68
C LEU A 68 4.10 2.81 -5.26
N ASN A 69 3.50 1.98 -4.41
CA ASN A 69 2.17 2.26 -3.86
C ASN A 69 2.15 3.60 -3.11
N THR A 70 3.16 3.87 -2.28
CA THR A 70 3.28 5.11 -1.51
C THR A 70 3.42 6.32 -2.43
N LEU A 71 4.27 6.26 -3.46
CA LEU A 71 4.45 7.36 -4.41
C LEU A 71 3.14 7.72 -5.13
N VAL A 72 2.43 6.71 -5.63
CA VAL A 72 1.13 6.93 -6.29
C VAL A 72 0.06 7.39 -5.28
N SER A 73 0.08 6.87 -4.05
CA SER A 73 -0.81 7.28 -2.96
C SER A 73 -0.62 8.75 -2.58
N LEU A 74 0.64 9.19 -2.41
CA LEU A 74 0.99 10.57 -2.10
C LEU A 74 0.59 11.50 -3.24
N GLY A 75 0.81 11.09 -4.49
CA GLY A 75 0.31 11.80 -5.66
C GLY A 75 -1.21 11.98 -5.62
N LEU A 76 -1.95 10.93 -5.25
CA LEU A 76 -3.41 10.99 -5.17
C LEU A 76 -3.87 11.94 -4.06
N LEU A 77 -3.24 11.86 -2.88
CA LEU A 77 -3.53 12.76 -1.77
C LEU A 77 -3.25 14.22 -2.13
N TYR A 78 -2.14 14.49 -2.81
CA TYR A 78 -1.82 15.84 -3.28
C TYR A 78 -2.88 16.38 -4.25
N VAL A 79 -3.40 15.55 -5.15
CA VAL A 79 -4.42 15.94 -6.13
C VAL A 79 -5.78 16.21 -5.47
N ILE A 80 -6.10 15.48 -4.39
CA ILE A 80 -7.37 15.64 -3.66
C ILE A 80 -7.33 16.86 -2.73
N PHE A 81 -6.25 17.03 -1.97
CA PHE A 81 -6.20 18.02 -0.89
C PHE A 81 -5.43 19.30 -1.24
N GLU A 82 -4.48 19.22 -2.17
CA GLU A 82 -3.56 20.30 -2.61
C GLU A 82 -2.83 20.98 -1.44
N ASP A 83 -2.61 20.23 -0.36
CA ASP A 83 -2.04 20.72 0.90
C ASP A 83 -0.67 20.06 1.14
N LYS A 84 0.38 20.90 1.20
CA LYS A 84 1.76 20.45 1.38
C LYS A 84 2.02 19.92 2.80
N ASP A 85 1.35 20.48 3.81
CA ASP A 85 1.53 20.06 5.19
C ASP A 85 0.92 18.68 5.40
N MET A 86 -0.27 18.43 4.83
CA MET A 86 -0.89 17.11 4.81
C MET A 86 -0.03 16.08 4.05
N LEU A 87 0.59 16.49 2.94
CA LEU A 87 1.46 15.62 2.16
C LEU A 87 2.73 15.23 2.94
N GLN A 88 3.37 16.19 3.61
CA GLN A 88 4.55 15.94 4.45
C GLN A 88 4.20 15.02 5.63
N PHE A 89 3.07 15.28 6.29
CA PHE A 89 2.58 14.42 7.37
C PHE A 89 2.30 12.99 6.89
N SER A 90 1.68 12.85 5.71
CA SER A 90 1.43 11.55 5.09
C SER A 90 2.73 10.80 4.79
N CYS A 91 3.73 11.50 4.25
CA CYS A 91 5.04 10.92 3.93
C CYS A 91 5.70 10.34 5.19
N LEU A 92 5.68 11.09 6.30
CA LEU A 92 6.18 10.62 7.59
C LEU A 92 5.41 9.38 8.08
N LEU A 93 4.08 9.40 8.01
CA LEU A 93 3.26 8.25 8.42
C LEU A 93 3.54 7.00 7.58
N PHE A 94 3.62 7.14 6.26
CA PHE A 94 3.97 6.02 5.37
C PHE A 94 5.36 5.44 5.72
N ALA A 95 6.35 6.29 6.00
CA ALA A 95 7.68 5.83 6.40
C ALA A 95 7.65 5.08 7.74
N VAL A 96 6.95 5.60 8.75
CA VAL A 96 6.78 4.94 10.05
C VAL A 96 6.07 3.60 9.89
N PHE A 97 4.95 3.55 9.17
CA PHE A 97 4.22 2.32 8.91
C PHE A 97 5.07 1.30 8.16
N PHE A 98 5.89 1.73 7.20
CA PHE A 98 6.80 0.84 6.50
C PHE A 98 7.77 0.14 7.46
N VAL A 99 8.46 0.91 8.30
CA VAL A 99 9.43 0.35 9.26
C VAL A 99 8.74 -0.61 10.22
N LEU A 100 7.58 -0.22 10.77
CA LEU A 100 6.82 -1.06 11.70
C LEU A 100 6.34 -2.35 11.05
N LEU A 101 5.75 -2.27 9.85
CA LEU A 101 5.19 -3.43 9.17
C LEU A 101 6.26 -4.37 8.62
N VAL A 102 7.36 -3.84 8.07
CA VAL A 102 8.50 -4.67 7.64
C VAL A 102 9.16 -5.34 8.83
N GLY A 103 9.34 -4.62 9.94
CA GLY A 103 9.84 -5.21 11.19
C GLY A 103 8.93 -6.31 11.73
N ALA A 104 7.61 -6.07 11.76
CA ALA A 104 6.62 -7.07 12.14
C ALA A 104 6.64 -8.28 11.20
N PHE A 105 6.74 -8.06 9.89
CA PHE A 105 6.82 -9.13 8.89
C PHE A 105 8.08 -9.98 9.07
N PHE A 106 9.24 -9.36 9.27
CA PHE A 106 10.50 -10.05 9.57
C PHE A 106 10.42 -10.88 10.86
N PHE A 107 9.84 -10.33 11.91
CA PHE A 107 9.61 -11.05 13.17
C PHE A 107 8.71 -12.27 12.94
N LEU A 108 7.59 -12.10 12.24
CA LEU A 108 6.66 -13.21 11.98
C LEU A 108 7.30 -14.35 11.18
N LEU A 109 8.16 -14.03 10.22
CA LEU A 109 8.91 -15.03 9.47
C LEU A 109 9.99 -15.72 10.32
N SER A 110 10.70 -14.97 11.17
CA SER A 110 11.81 -15.50 11.97
C SER A 110 11.36 -16.48 13.05
N PHE A 111 10.21 -16.22 13.67
CA PHE A 111 9.72 -17.06 14.78
C PHE A 111 8.95 -18.30 14.31
N GLN A 112 8.78 -18.48 12.99
CA GLN A 112 7.95 -19.55 12.37
C GLN A 112 6.64 -19.80 13.12
N ASN A 113 6.07 -18.75 13.72
CA ASN A 113 4.80 -18.86 14.41
C ASN A 113 3.79 -19.24 13.34
N GLN A 114 3.14 -20.41 13.48
CA GLN A 114 2.15 -20.96 12.56
C GLN A 114 0.88 -20.09 12.42
N ASN A 115 0.94 -18.84 12.88
CA ASN A 115 -0.12 -17.87 12.78
C ASN A 115 -0.12 -17.24 11.37
N TYR A 116 -0.42 -18.09 10.37
CA TYR A 116 -0.44 -17.72 8.96
C TYR A 116 -1.42 -16.59 8.66
N LEU A 117 -2.51 -16.47 9.45
CA LEU A 117 -3.44 -15.35 9.37
C LEU A 117 -2.76 -14.01 9.65
N LEU A 118 -1.93 -13.93 10.70
CA LEU A 118 -1.26 -12.69 11.05
C LEU A 118 -0.23 -12.29 9.98
N LEU A 119 0.55 -13.26 9.49
CA LEU A 119 1.49 -13.04 8.38
C LEU A 119 0.77 -12.54 7.12
N PHE A 120 -0.39 -13.10 6.82
CA PHE A 120 -1.23 -12.70 5.71
C PHE A 120 -1.75 -11.27 5.82
N TYR A 121 -2.24 -10.86 6.99
CA TYR A 121 -2.74 -9.51 7.20
C TYR A 121 -1.62 -8.47 7.14
N VAL A 122 -0.48 -8.72 7.82
CA VAL A 122 0.68 -7.80 7.74
C VAL A 122 1.15 -7.64 6.30
N ARG A 123 1.22 -8.75 5.54
CA ARG A 123 1.58 -8.71 4.12
C ARG A 123 0.60 -7.85 3.30
N ARG A 124 -0.71 -7.95 3.56
CA ARG A 124 -1.72 -7.14 2.85
C ARG A 124 -1.52 -5.64 3.09
N PHE A 125 -1.19 -5.21 4.31
CA PHE A 125 -0.89 -3.81 4.59
C PHE A 125 0.37 -3.30 3.88
N LEU A 126 1.36 -4.17 3.66
CA LEU A 126 2.58 -3.81 2.92
C LEU A 126 2.37 -3.75 1.39
N ILE A 127 1.53 -4.64 0.85
CA ILE A 127 1.37 -4.78 -0.61
C ILE A 127 0.27 -3.86 -1.15
N GLN A 128 -0.82 -3.66 -0.39
CA GLN A 128 -2.00 -2.95 -0.86
C GLN A 128 -1.99 -1.49 -0.39
N PRO A 129 -2.51 -0.54 -1.19
CA PRO A 129 -2.60 0.88 -0.84
C PRO A 129 -3.74 1.18 0.16
N ILE A 130 -3.87 0.38 1.22
CA ILE A 130 -4.96 0.46 2.21
C ILE A 130 -4.94 1.80 2.95
N PHE A 131 -3.75 2.37 3.17
CA PHE A 131 -3.59 3.65 3.85
C PHE A 131 -4.32 4.80 3.16
N ILE A 132 -4.52 4.76 1.84
CA ILE A 132 -5.31 5.77 1.13
C ILE A 132 -6.74 5.82 1.67
N LEU A 133 -7.35 4.63 1.88
CA LEU A 133 -8.72 4.52 2.39
C LEU A 133 -8.86 5.10 3.80
N LEU A 134 -7.78 5.09 4.58
CA LEU A 134 -7.72 5.68 5.91
C LEU A 134 -7.46 7.20 5.86
N PHE A 135 -6.49 7.63 5.06
CA PHE A 135 -6.01 9.02 5.03
C PHE A 135 -7.00 9.97 4.36
N ILE A 136 -7.67 9.56 3.28
CA ILE A 136 -8.66 10.42 2.60
C ILE A 136 -9.76 10.89 3.58
N PRO A 137 -10.52 10.01 4.26
CA PRO A 137 -11.54 10.46 5.19
C PRO A 137 -10.94 11.22 6.37
N GLY A 138 -9.81 10.77 6.92
CA GLY A 138 -9.15 11.44 8.05
C GLY A 138 -8.79 12.89 7.75
N PHE A 139 -8.15 13.15 6.62
CA PHE A 139 -7.81 14.51 6.18
C PHE A 139 -9.03 15.33 5.79
N TYR A 140 -10.03 14.70 5.19
CA TYR A 140 -11.29 15.38 4.87
C TYR A 140 -11.98 15.90 6.13
N TYR A 141 -12.01 15.12 7.22
CA TYR A 141 -12.53 15.58 8.51
C TYR A 141 -11.66 16.68 9.13
N GLN A 142 -10.34 16.52 9.13
CA GLN A 142 -9.42 17.53 9.67
C GLN A 142 -9.60 18.90 9.00
N LYS A 143 -9.79 18.91 7.67
CA LYS A 143 -10.01 20.14 6.88
C LYS A 143 -11.38 20.79 7.11
N LYS A 144 -12.35 20.06 7.65
CA LYS A 144 -13.67 20.61 8.02
C LYS A 144 -13.71 21.17 9.45
N VAL A 145 -12.87 20.65 10.33
CA VAL A 145 -12.80 21.06 11.74
C VAL A 145 -11.93 22.31 11.91
N LYS A 146 -10.92 22.50 11.04
CA LYS A 146 -10.25 23.79 10.84
C LYS A 146 -11.11 24.71 10.00
#